data_AF-A0A8J2NSJ0-F1
#
_entry.id   AF-A0A8J2NSJ0-F1
#
_cell.length_a   1.000
_cell.length_b   1.000
_cell.length_c   1.000
_cell.angle_alpha   90.00
_cell.angle_beta   90.00
_cell.angle_gamma   90.00
#
_symmetry.space_group_name_H-M   'P 1'
#
loop_
_entity.id
_entity.type
_entity.pdbx_description
1 polymer ?
#
loop_
_entity_poly.entity_id
_entity_poly.type
_entity_poly.pdbx_seq_one_letter_code
_entity_poly.pdbx_strand_id
1 'polypeptide(L)'
;SVEGDGKNLTVLFNNQPLHTPALGLNVLSNALLNYFGEKNKITVYNHPFNLHAKDEAFTKETWGSSLLVGISTCLTGAFMAAAFVILPVLEQLSKSKHLQQIAGVRLPVYWLAEFLVSLGV
;
A
#
# COMPACT_ATOMS: atom_id res chain seq x y z
N SER A 1 -27.68 22.19 -12.97
CA SER A 1 -28.52 23.28 -13.51
C SER A 1 -29.06 24.02 -12.32
N VAL A 2 -28.72 25.30 -12.12
CA VAL A 2 -29.34 26.12 -11.09
C VAL A 2 -30.23 27.11 -11.84
N GLU A 3 -31.54 26.93 -11.71
CA GLU A 3 -32.55 27.65 -12.48
C GLU A 3 -33.13 28.76 -11.60
N GLY A 4 -32.67 29.98 -11.85
CA GLY A 4 -33.19 31.22 -11.27
C GLY A 4 -33.26 32.27 -12.37
N ASP A 5 -34.49 32.63 -12.72
CA ASP A 5 -34.90 33.73 -13.60
C ASP A 5 -34.06 33.96 -14.88
N GLY A 6 -34.35 33.18 -15.93
CA GLY A 6 -34.22 33.60 -17.32
C GLY A 6 -32.93 33.27 -18.09
N LYS A 7 -31.88 32.68 -17.50
CA LYS A 7 -30.69 32.22 -18.25
C LYS A 7 -30.06 30.95 -17.66
N ASN A 8 -29.95 29.89 -18.48
CA ASN A 8 -29.27 28.65 -18.10
C ASN A 8 -27.75 28.84 -18.14
N LEU A 9 -27.11 28.81 -16.97
CA LEU A 9 -25.65 28.82 -16.84
C LEU A 9 -25.14 27.39 -16.65
N THR A 10 -24.20 26.99 -17.51
CA THR A 10 -23.56 25.67 -17.45
C THR A 10 -22.10 25.82 -17.10
N VAL A 11 -21.65 25.08 -16.08
CA VAL A 11 -20.23 25.00 -15.70
C VAL A 11 -19.66 23.67 -16.18
N LEU A 12 -18.54 23.73 -16.90
CA LEU A 12 -17.80 22.55 -17.35
C LEU A 12 -16.70 22.25 -16.32
N PHE A 13 -16.63 21.01 -15.87
CA PHE A 13 -15.64 20.57 -14.89
C PHE A 13 -15.03 19.23 -15.31
N ASN A 14 -13.78 18.99 -14.90
CA ASN A 14 -13.09 17.73 -15.14
C ASN A 14 -13.59 16.66 -14.15
N ASN A 15 -13.91 15.45 -14.60
CA ASN A 15 -14.38 14.36 -13.74
C ASN A 15 -13.25 13.55 -13.05
N GLN A 16 -11.98 13.92 -13.22
CA GLN A 16 -10.87 13.21 -12.57
C GLN A 16 -10.77 13.49 -11.06
N PRO A 17 -10.77 14.75 -10.58
CA PRO A 17 -10.69 15.03 -9.16
C PRO A 17 -12.09 15.10 -8.54
N LEU A 18 -12.35 14.40 -7.43
CA LEU A 18 -13.68 14.35 -6.80
C LEU A 18 -14.24 15.73 -6.38
N HIS A 19 -13.37 16.71 -6.15
CA HIS A 19 -13.72 18.05 -5.66
C HIS A 19 -14.01 19.08 -6.76
N THR A 20 -13.75 18.77 -8.03
CA THR A 20 -13.99 19.70 -9.15
C THR A 20 -15.45 20.13 -9.35
N PRO A 21 -16.51 19.29 -9.19
CA PRO A 21 -17.88 19.76 -9.34
C PRO A 21 -18.24 20.81 -8.28
N ALA A 22 -17.84 20.58 -7.02
CA ALA A 22 -18.07 21.52 -5.92
C ALA A 22 -17.30 22.84 -6.12
N LEU A 23 -16.06 22.78 -6.59
CA LEU A 23 -15.28 23.96 -6.95
C LEU A 23 -15.90 24.73 -8.13
N GLY A 24 -16.37 24.04 -9.17
CA GLY A 24 -17.01 24.66 -10.33
C GLY A 24 -18.24 25.47 -9.93
N LEU A 25 -19.07 24.93 -9.03
CA LEU A 25 -20.20 25.67 -8.47
C LEU A 25 -19.76 26.89 -7.66
N ASN A 26 -18.72 26.78 -6.83
CA ASN A 26 -18.23 27.92 -6.06
C ASN A 26 -17.68 29.04 -6.97
N VAL A 27 -16.97 28.69 -8.05
CA VAL A 27 -16.48 29.67 -9.04
C VAL A 27 -17.65 30.35 -9.76
N LEU A 28 -18.67 29.59 -10.16
CA LEU A 28 -19.86 30.13 -10.81
C LEU A 28 -20.61 31.10 -9.89
N SER A 29 -20.81 30.75 -8.62
CA SER A 29 -21.46 31.61 -7.63
C SER A 29 -20.68 32.90 -7.38
N ASN A 30 -19.35 32.83 -7.27
CA ASN A 30 -18.51 34.01 -7.14
C ASN A 30 -18.54 34.90 -8.39
N ALA A 31 -18.58 34.31 -9.59
CA ALA A 31 -18.71 35.08 -10.82
C ALA A 31 -20.06 35.82 -10.89
N LEU A 32 -21.14 35.17 -10.44
CA LEU A 32 -22.47 35.78 -10.38
C LEU A 32 -22.54 36.93 -9.36
N LEU A 33 -21.93 36.76 -8.18
CA LEU A 33 -21.86 37.83 -7.17
C LEU A 33 -21.10 39.06 -7.68
N ASN A 34 -19.97 38.84 -8.36
CA ASN A 34 -19.23 39.93 -9.00
C ASN A 34 -20.05 40.62 -10.10
N TYR A 35 -20.87 39.87 -10.85
CA TYR A 35 -21.75 40.43 -11.88
C TYR A 35 -22.84 41.35 -11.30
N PHE A 36 -23.39 41.01 -10.14
CA PHE A 36 -24.36 41.85 -9.43
C PHE A 36 -23.73 43.02 -8.63
N GLY A 37 -22.41 43.18 -8.69
CA GLY A 37 -21.69 44.29 -8.06
C GLY A 37 -21.42 44.09 -6.57
N GLU A 38 -21.63 42.88 -6.03
CA GLU A 38 -21.22 42.56 -4.67
C GLU A 38 -19.72 42.24 -4.63
N LYS A 39 -18.96 42.96 -3.79
CA LYS A 39 -17.53 42.67 -3.52
C LYS A 39 -17.33 41.50 -2.55
N ASN A 40 -18.31 40.61 -2.46
CA ASN A 40 -18.32 39.49 -1.53
C ASN A 40 -17.70 38.27 -2.21
N LYS A 41 -16.88 37.52 -1.47
CA LYS A 41 -16.28 36.26 -1.93
C LYS A 41 -16.80 35.11 -1.07
N ILE A 42 -17.36 34.11 -1.71
CA ILE A 42 -17.77 32.85 -1.09
C ILE A 42 -16.62 31.84 -1.20
N THR A 43 -16.26 31.24 -0.07
CA THR A 43 -15.30 30.13 -0.01
C THR A 43 -16.01 28.89 0.51
N VAL A 44 -15.92 27.80 -0.24
CA VAL A 44 -16.47 26.50 0.16
C VAL A 44 -15.33 25.62 0.66
N TYR A 45 -15.49 25.04 1.85
CA TYR A 45 -14.56 24.08 2.41
C TYR A 45 -15.32 22.79 2.74
N ASN A 46 -14.79 21.66 2.28
CA ASN A 46 -15.31 20.35 2.66
C ASN A 46 -14.45 19.82 3.83
N HIS A 47 -15.01 19.84 5.03
CA HIS A 47 -14.41 19.16 6.16
C HIS A 47 -14.93 17.72 6.19
N PRO A 48 -14.07 16.69 6.18
CA PRO A 48 -14.53 15.31 6.30
C PRO A 48 -15.31 15.16 7.61
N PHE A 49 -16.49 14.55 7.53
CA PHE A 49 -17.32 14.31 8.69
C PHE A 49 -16.61 13.32 9.63
N ASN A 50 -16.61 13.61 10.93
CA ASN A 50 -16.03 12.69 11.92
C ASN A 50 -16.80 11.37 11.88
N LEU A 51 -16.11 10.31 11.48
CA LEU A 51 -16.68 8.97 11.43
C LEU A 51 -16.96 8.51 12.87
N HIS A 52 -18.07 7.79 13.07
CA HIS A 52 -18.31 7.15 14.36
C HIS A 52 -17.23 6.08 14.61
N ALA A 53 -16.92 5.78 15.87
CA ALA A 53 -15.84 4.85 16.24
C ALA A 53 -15.87 3.50 15.50
N LYS A 54 -17.06 3.00 15.17
CA LYS A 54 -17.27 1.79 14.36
C LYS A 54 -16.81 1.95 12.91
N ASP A 55 -17.09 3.09 12.29
CA ASP A 55 -16.79 3.38 10.89
C ASP A 55 -15.32 3.78 10.72
N GLU A 56 -14.74 4.42 11.75
CA GLU A 56 -13.29 4.61 11.84
C GLU A 56 -12.54 3.28 11.93
N ALA A 57 -13.04 2.31 12.72
CA ALA A 57 -12.45 0.98 12.76
C ALA A 57 -12.46 0.38 11.36
N PHE A 58 -13.61 0.27 10.69
CA PHE A 58 -13.67 -0.26 9.32
C PHE A 58 -12.77 0.46 8.30
N THR A 59 -12.55 1.78 8.46
CA THR A 59 -11.72 2.57 7.55
C THR A 59 -10.22 2.43 7.85
N LYS A 60 -9.84 2.29 9.13
CA LYS A 60 -8.44 2.12 9.58
C LYS A 60 -7.98 0.66 9.50
N GLU A 61 -8.92 -0.27 9.52
CA GLU A 61 -8.70 -1.70 9.40
C GLU A 61 -8.16 -2.03 8.00
N THR A 62 -6.85 -1.91 7.85
CA THR A 62 -6.12 -2.24 6.63
C THR A 62 -5.91 -3.77 6.57
N TRP A 63 -7.02 -4.54 6.57
CA TRP A 63 -6.98 -6.01 6.50
C TRP A 63 -6.10 -6.51 5.36
N GLY A 64 -6.09 -5.81 4.23
CA GLY A 64 -5.30 -6.18 3.05
C GLY A 64 -3.78 -6.12 3.25
N SER A 65 -3.26 -5.18 4.04
CA SER A 65 -1.81 -5.02 4.19
C SER A 65 -1.21 -6.05 5.14
N SER A 66 -1.87 -6.32 6.27
CA SER A 66 -1.40 -7.31 7.25
C SER A 66 -1.44 -8.73 6.68
N LEU A 67 -2.49 -9.08 5.93
CA LEU A 67 -2.60 -10.37 5.25
C LEU A 67 -1.50 -10.57 4.21
N LEU A 68 -1.21 -9.54 3.40
CA LEU A 68 -0.15 -9.61 2.39
C LEU A 68 1.23 -9.83 3.01
N VAL A 69 1.53 -9.13 4.11
CA VAL A 69 2.78 -9.30 4.86
C VAL A 69 2.88 -10.71 5.46
N GLY A 70 1.79 -11.22 6.03
CA GLY A 70 1.75 -12.58 6.58
C GLY A 70 2.03 -13.65 5.52
N ILE A 71 1.35 -13.58 4.37
CA ILE A 71 1.54 -14.53 3.26
C ILE A 71 2.97 -14.44 2.71
N SER A 72 3.49 -13.23 2.52
CA SER A 72 4.86 -13.01 2.05
C SER A 72 5.89 -13.59 3.02
N THR A 73 5.67 -13.45 4.33
CA THR A 73 6.55 -14.02 5.37
C THR A 73 6.53 -15.54 5.34
N CYS A 74 5.36 -16.16 5.25
CA CYS A 74 5.22 -17.62 5.15
C CYS A 74 5.92 -18.16 3.89
N LEU A 75 5.75 -17.51 2.75
CA LEU A 75 6.38 -17.90 1.50
C LEU A 75 7.91 -17.78 1.56
N THR A 76 8.41 -16.71 2.16
CA THR A 76 9.85 -16.50 2.39
C THR A 76 10.43 -17.61 3.25
N GLY A 77 9.74 -17.99 4.33
CA GLY A 77 10.15 -19.11 5.18
C GLY A 77 10.20 -20.44 4.42
N ALA A 78 9.22 -20.70 3.54
CA ALA A 78 9.19 -21.91 2.71
C ALA A 78 10.35 -21.97 1.69
N PHE A 79 10.66 -20.84 1.04
CA PHE A 79 11.81 -20.75 0.13
C PHE A 79 13.13 -20.99 0.85
N MET A 80 13.28 -20.43 2.06
CA MET A 80 14.48 -20.62 2.87
C MET A 80 14.66 -22.08 3.27
N ALA A 81 13.58 -22.74 3.73
CA ALA A 81 13.58 -24.17 4.02
C ALA A 81 13.96 -25.03 2.80
N ALA A 82 13.42 -24.72 1.61
CA ALA A 82 13.74 -25.43 0.38
C ALA A 82 15.21 -25.25 -0.05
N ALA A 83 15.77 -24.06 0.14
CA ALA A 83 17.17 -23.77 -0.14
C ALA A 83 18.11 -24.58 0.77
N PHE A 84 17.78 -24.77 2.05
CA PHE A 84 18.59 -25.62 2.94
C PHE A 84 18.55 -27.11 2.54
N VAL A 85 17.45 -27.59 1.98
CA VAL A 85 17.28 -29.00 1.61
C VAL A 85 17.96 -29.34 0.28
N ILE A 86 18.10 -28.39 -0.65
CA ILE A 86 18.66 -28.67 -1.98
C ILE A 86 20.18 -28.91 -1.95
N LEU A 87 20.91 -28.27 -1.03
CA LEU A 87 22.37 -28.39 -0.91
C LEU A 87 22.82 -29.82 -0.56
N PRO A 88 22.26 -30.50 0.47
CA PRO A 88 22.56 -31.91 0.74
C PRO A 88 22.20 -32.88 -0.39
N VAL A 89 21.17 -32.57 -1.18
CA VAL A 89 20.75 -33.41 -2.32
C VAL A 89 21.75 -33.31 -3.46
N LEU A 90 22.25 -32.11 -3.76
CA LEU A 90 23.27 -31.89 -4.79
C LEU A 90 24.63 -32.51 -4.40
N GLU A 91 24.96 -32.54 -3.10
CA GLU A 91 26.14 -33.24 -2.58
C GLU A 91 26.08 -34.76 -2.80
N GLN A 92 24.89 -35.36 -2.74
CA GLN A 92 24.70 -36.80 -3.00
C GLN A 92 24.88 -37.14 -4.49
N LEU A 93 24.47 -36.23 -5.38
CA LEU A 93 24.61 -36.42 -6.83
C LEU A 93 26.06 -36.24 -7.30
N SER A 94 26.83 -35.36 -6.67
CA SER A 94 28.24 -35.09 -7.02
C SER A 94 29.23 -36.11 -6.43
N LYS A 95 28.78 -37.07 -5.61
CA LYS A 95 29.64 -38.02 -4.87
C LYS A 95 30.73 -37.35 -4.01
N SER A 96 30.57 -36.07 -3.66
CA SER A 96 31.54 -35.25 -2.88
C SER A 96 31.73 -35.73 -1.43
N LYS A 97 30.85 -36.62 -0.92
CA LYS A 97 30.92 -37.17 0.44
C LYS A 97 32.31 -37.64 0.85
N HIS A 98 33.08 -38.26 -0.06
CA HIS A 98 34.43 -38.72 0.26
C HIS A 98 35.41 -37.56 0.51
N LEU A 99 35.36 -36.52 -0.32
CA LEU A 99 36.22 -35.35 -0.20
C LEU A 99 35.85 -34.51 1.05
N GLN A 100 34.55 -34.42 1.37
CA GLN A 100 34.08 -33.76 2.60
C GLN A 100 34.39 -34.54 3.88
N GLN A 101 34.45 -35.87 3.81
CA GLN A 101 34.86 -36.71 4.95
C GLN A 101 36.36 -36.58 5.24
N ILE A 102 37.18 -36.36 4.21
CA ILE A 102 38.62 -36.07 4.34
C ILE A 102 38.86 -34.64 4.83
N ALA A 103 37.96 -33.70 4.49
CA ALA A 103 37.98 -32.32 4.99
C ALA A 103 37.37 -32.14 6.41
N GLY A 104 36.81 -33.20 7.01
CA GLY A 104 36.29 -33.18 8.39
C GLY A 104 35.00 -32.39 8.62
N VAL A 105 34.38 -31.85 7.57
CA VAL A 105 33.15 -31.05 7.69
C VAL A 105 31.94 -31.98 7.75
N ARG A 106 31.40 -32.16 8.96
CA ARG A 106 30.14 -32.89 9.17
C ARG A 106 28.95 -31.95 8.91
N LEU A 107 27.86 -32.48 8.37
CA LEU A 107 26.58 -31.78 8.17
C LEU A 107 26.17 -30.84 9.33
N PRO A 108 26.27 -31.21 10.62
CA PRO A 108 25.99 -30.31 11.74
C PRO A 108 26.88 -29.06 11.84
N VAL A 109 28.11 -29.07 11.31
CA VAL A 109 29.02 -27.92 11.30
C VAL A 109 28.55 -26.86 10.30
N TYR A 110 27.92 -27.28 9.19
CA TYR A 110 27.26 -26.38 8.25
C TYR A 110 26.08 -25.64 8.92
N TRP A 111 25.19 -26.39 9.57
CA TRP A 111 24.06 -25.82 10.32
C TRP A 111 24.50 -24.86 11.42
N LEU A 112 25.59 -25.17 12.15
CA LEU A 112 26.14 -24.29 13.17
C LEU A 112 26.75 -23.01 12.58
N ALA A 113 27.47 -23.11 11.45
CA ALA A 113 28.04 -21.94 10.78
C ALA A 113 26.96 -21.00 10.24
N GLU A 114 25.89 -21.56 9.67
CA GLU A 114 24.74 -20.80 9.14
C GLU A 114 23.95 -20.13 10.27
N PHE A 115 23.78 -20.80 11.41
CA PHE A 115 23.17 -20.21 12.60
C PHE A 115 24.04 -19.08 13.17
N LEU A 116 25.36 -19.26 13.22
CA LEU A 116 26.30 -18.25 13.71
C LEU A 116 26.37 -17.02 12.80
N VAL A 117 26.40 -17.20 11.48
CA VAL A 117 26.37 -16.10 10.50
C VAL A 117 25.03 -15.39 10.53
N SER A 118 23.92 -16.12 10.69
CA SER A 118 22.57 -15.55 10.80
C SER A 118 22.35 -14.79 12.12
N LEU A 119 23.00 -15.20 13.21
CA LEU A 119 22.93 -14.54 14.51
C LEU A 119 23.76 -13.24 14.60
N GLY A 120 24.61 -12.97 13.61
CA GLY A 120 25.36 -11.73 13.50
C GLY A 120 26.54 -11.62 14.47
N VAL A 121 27.61 -12.37 14.17
CA VAL A 121 28.99 -11.95 14.44
C VAL A 121 29.64 -11.57 13.12
#